data_AF-A0A8D8MA41-F1
#
_entry.id   AF-A0A8D8MA41-F1
#
_cell.length_a   1.000
_cell.length_b   1.000
_cell.length_c   1.000
_cell.angle_alpha   90.00
_cell.angle_beta   90.00
_cell.angle_gamma   90.00
#
_symmetry.space_group_name_H-M   'P 1'
#
loop_
_entity.id
_entity.type
_entity.pdbx_description
1 polymer ?
#
loop_
_entity_poly.entity_id
_entity_poly.type
_entity_poly.pdbx_seq_one_letter_code
_entity_poly.pdbx_strand_id
1 'polypeptide(L)'
;MCFLSLVQGCMYRGQTAQLILNYDFGFKLLEATAGSMGREPKILWAYPFERLRMSSDDGVKLLWLEFGSEEGEIELDLECSPKPLVFILHNCLSAKIHKMGLFT
;
A
#
# COMPACT_ATOMS: atom_id res chain seq x y z
N MET A 1 14.46 -12.45 1.84
CA MET A 1 14.04 -11.73 3.07
C MET A 1 12.85 -10.86 2.71
N CYS A 2 11.62 -11.25 3.08
CA CYS A 2 10.50 -10.31 3.06
C CYS A 2 10.65 -9.40 4.27
N PHE A 3 10.70 -8.08 4.06
CA PHE A 3 10.40 -7.15 5.14
C PHE A 3 8.97 -7.45 5.59
N LEU A 4 8.75 -7.79 6.86
CA LEU A 4 7.42 -8.10 7.40
C LEU A 4 6.44 -6.91 7.20
N SER A 5 6.97 -5.69 7.21
CA SER A 5 6.22 -4.47 6.98
C SER A 5 7.11 -3.39 6.35
N LEU A 6 6.58 -2.66 5.37
CA LEU A 6 7.11 -1.41 4.85
C LEU A 6 6.16 -0.28 5.27
N VAL A 7 6.73 0.87 5.64
CA VAL A 7 5.98 2.11 5.86
C VAL A 7 6.52 3.17 4.90
N GLN A 8 5.64 3.78 4.12
CA GLN A 8 5.97 4.77 3.12
C GLN A 8 5.11 6.02 3.35
N GLY A 9 5.74 7.19 3.46
CA GLY A 9 5.02 8.47 3.46
C GLY A 9 4.46 8.77 2.08
N CYS A 10 3.28 9.36 2.02
CA CYS A 10 2.64 9.75 0.76
C CYS A 10 1.59 10.86 0.98
N MET A 11 1.10 11.42 -0.12
CA MET A 11 -0.08 12.28 -0.15
C MET A 11 -1.28 11.50 -0.70
N TYR A 12 -2.40 11.57 0.02
CA TYR A 12 -3.67 11.00 -0.40
C TYR A 12 -4.74 12.09 -0.39
N ARG A 13 -5.35 12.35 -1.55
CA ARG A 13 -6.35 13.42 -1.74
C ARG A 13 -5.90 14.79 -1.18
N GLY A 14 -4.62 15.11 -1.37
CA GLY A 14 -4.02 16.37 -0.91
C GLY A 14 -3.65 16.42 0.58
N GLN A 15 -3.76 15.32 1.33
CA GLN A 15 -3.38 15.24 2.75
C GLN A 15 -2.21 14.27 2.96
N THR A 16 -1.33 14.59 3.91
CA THR A 16 -0.22 13.71 4.27
C THR A 16 -0.73 12.44 4.94
N ALA A 17 -0.21 11.31 4.50
CA ALA A 17 -0.61 9.98 4.94
C ALA A 17 0.61 9.05 5.02
N GLN A 18 0.41 7.89 5.62
CA GLN A 18 1.39 6.81 5.67
C GLN A 18 0.77 5.53 5.13
N LEU A 19 1.30 5.04 4.02
CA LEU A 19 0.98 3.74 3.46
C LEU A 19 1.80 2.67 4.18
N ILE A 20 1.11 1.67 4.72
CA ILE A 20 1.70 0.49 5.32
C ILE A 20 1.41 -0.70 4.42
N LEU A 21 2.46 -1.37 3.98
CA LEU A 21 2.39 -2.66 3.30
C LEU A 21 2.94 -3.73 4.24
N ASN A 22 2.10 -4.65 4.67
CA ASN A 22 2.45 -5.71 5.61
C ASN A 22 2.07 -7.06 5.03
N TYR A 23 2.98 -8.04 5.13
CA TYR A 23 2.78 -9.35 4.52
C TYR A 23 1.52 -10.06 5.03
N ASP A 24 1.17 -9.93 6.31
CA ASP A 24 0.06 -10.67 6.90
C ASP A 24 -1.29 -9.99 6.62
N PHE A 25 -1.41 -8.68 6.85
CA PHE A 25 -2.69 -7.96 6.74
C PHE A 25 -2.88 -7.14 5.46
N GLY A 26 -1.89 -7.06 4.57
CA GLY A 26 -1.97 -6.31 3.32
C GLY A 26 -1.67 -4.83 3.48
N PHE A 27 -2.61 -3.98 3.04
CA PHE A 27 -2.45 -2.55 2.91
C PHE A 27 -3.23 -1.82 3.99
N LYS A 28 -2.63 -0.77 4.56
CA LYS A 28 -3.33 0.22 5.39
C LYS A 28 -2.84 1.61 5.02
N LEU A 29 -3.74 2.56 4.93
CA LEU A 29 -3.39 3.98 4.86
C LEU A 29 -3.78 4.65 6.17
N LEU A 30 -2.82 5.30 6.79
CA LEU A 30 -3.01 6.08 8.01
C LEU A 30 -2.94 7.57 7.70
N GLU A 31 -3.77 8.37 8.35
CA GLU A 31 -3.61 9.82 8.37
C GLU A 31 -2.30 10.16 9.09
N ALA A 32 -1.45 11.00 8.49
CA ALA A 32 -0.22 11.41 9.14
C ALA A 32 -0.56 12.40 10.27
N THR A 33 -0.30 12.01 11.51
CA THR A 33 -0.51 12.88 12.68
C THR A 33 0.61 13.91 12.78
N ALA A 34 0.48 15.03 12.08
CA ALA A 34 1.32 16.20 12.31
C ALA A 34 0.97 16.81 13.69
N GLY A 35 1.74 16.50 14.72
CA GLY A 35 1.74 17.26 15.98
C GLY A 35 0.74 16.84 17.07
N SER A 36 -0.05 15.77 16.92
CA SER A 36 -0.85 15.26 18.04
C SER A 36 -0.04 14.28 18.89
N MET A 37 0.76 14.80 19.82
CA MET A 37 1.34 13.98 20.90
C MET A 37 0.21 13.20 21.60
N GLY A 38 0.18 11.88 21.42
CA GLY A 38 -0.70 10.97 22.16
C GLY A 38 -1.99 10.52 21.48
N ARG A 39 -2.25 10.84 20.19
CA ARG A 39 -3.35 10.22 19.44
C ARG A 39 -2.82 9.11 18.53
N GLU A 40 -3.47 7.95 18.56
CA GLU A 40 -3.23 6.90 17.58
C GLU A 40 -3.56 7.41 16.16
N PRO A 41 -2.75 7.08 15.14
CA PRO A 41 -3.03 7.46 13.76
C PRO A 41 -4.37 6.88 13.30
N LYS A 42 -5.20 7.72 12.68
CA LYS A 42 -6.50 7.30 12.14
C LYS A 42 -6.29 6.43 10.90
N ILE A 43 -6.90 5.25 10.86
CA ILE A 43 -6.96 4.43 9.64
C ILE A 43 -7.94 5.10 8.66
N LEU A 44 -7.44 5.47 7.49
CA LEU A 44 -8.24 6.01 6.39
C LEU A 44 -8.90 4.87 5.60
N TRP A 45 -8.14 3.82 5.29
CA TRP A 45 -8.64 2.57 4.70
C TRP A 45 -7.67 1.41 4.94
N ALA A 46 -8.18 0.19 4.78
CA ALA A 46 -7.39 -1.03 4.90
C ALA A 46 -7.93 -2.10 3.95
N TYR A 47 -7.04 -2.77 3.22
CA TYR A 47 -7.39 -3.82 2.28
C TYR A 47 -6.38 -4.98 2.37
N PRO A 48 -6.83 -6.24 2.40
CA PRO A 48 -5.92 -7.38 2.34
C PRO A 48 -5.40 -7.56 0.89
N PHE A 49 -4.34 -8.35 0.70
CA PHE A 49 -3.74 -8.56 -0.63
C PHE A 49 -4.70 -9.17 -1.64
N GLU A 50 -5.59 -10.05 -1.18
CA GLU A 50 -6.55 -10.78 -2.00
C GLU A 50 -7.60 -9.87 -2.65
N ARG A 51 -7.72 -8.62 -2.17
CA ARG A 51 -8.60 -7.62 -2.79
C ARG A 51 -7.91 -6.78 -3.86
N LEU A 52 -6.58 -6.77 -3.94
CA LEU A 52 -5.88 -5.99 -4.95
C LEU A 52 -6.15 -6.59 -6.33
N ARG A 53 -6.81 -5.82 -7.20
CA ARG A 53 -7.10 -6.18 -8.59
C ARG A 53 -6.04 -5.67 -9.55
N MET A 54 -5.64 -4.42 -9.36
CA MET A 54 -4.68 -3.74 -10.22
C MET A 54 -3.78 -2.82 -9.40
N SER A 55 -2.52 -2.74 -9.80
CA SER A 55 -1.55 -1.78 -9.29
C SER A 55 -0.75 -1.22 -10.46
N SER A 56 -0.55 0.08 -10.49
CA SER A 56 0.15 0.79 -11.56
C SER A 56 1.02 1.90 -10.97
N ASP A 57 2.07 2.32 -11.67
CA ASP A 57 2.90 3.47 -11.27
C ASP A 57 3.39 4.27 -12.49
N ASP A 58 3.74 5.53 -12.28
CA ASP A 58 4.25 6.43 -13.34
C ASP A 58 5.78 6.37 -13.50
N GLY A 59 6.45 5.55 -12.70
CA GLY A 59 7.91 5.46 -12.62
C GLY A 59 8.59 6.62 -11.90
N VAL A 60 7.85 7.66 -11.48
CA VAL A 60 8.36 8.93 -10.94
C VAL A 60 7.93 9.13 -9.48
N LYS A 61 6.63 9.16 -9.18
CA LYS A 61 6.11 9.38 -7.81
C LYS A 61 4.69 8.86 -7.55
N LEU A 62 3.88 8.65 -8.58
CA LEU A 62 2.49 8.25 -8.43
C LEU A 62 2.36 6.72 -8.39
N LEU A 63 1.51 6.25 -7.48
CA LEU A 63 1.10 4.86 -7.34
C LEU A 63 -0.43 4.80 -7.37
N TRP A 64 -0.96 3.92 -8.21
CA TRP A 64 -2.39 3.64 -8.30
C TRP A 64 -2.70 2.22 -7.84
N LEU A 65 -3.75 2.07 -7.02
CA LEU A 65 -4.20 0.80 -6.46
C LEU A 65 -5.71 0.64 -6.63
N GLU A 66 -6.16 -0.46 -7.22
CA GLU A 66 -7.57 -0.79 -7.35
C GLU A 66 -7.89 -2.03 -6.51
N PHE A 67 -8.84 -1.89 -5.57
CA PHE A 67 -9.28 -2.98 -4.68
C PHE A 67 -10.68 -3.52 -5.00
N GLY A 68 -11.30 -3.04 -6.10
CA GLY A 68 -12.64 -3.42 -6.49
C GLY A 68 -13.77 -2.87 -5.61
N SER A 69 -13.51 -1.80 -4.84
CA SER A 69 -14.53 -1.04 -4.12
C SER A 69 -15.29 -0.10 -5.05
N GLU A 70 -16.41 0.47 -4.59
CA GLU A 70 -17.15 1.51 -5.33
C GLU A 70 -16.33 2.78 -5.56
N GLU A 71 -15.26 2.99 -4.79
CA GLU A 71 -14.41 4.18 -4.84
C GLU A 71 -13.45 4.20 -6.04
N GLY A 72 -13.34 3.08 -6.77
CA GLY A 72 -12.49 2.96 -7.95
C GLY A 72 -11.00 2.90 -7.62
N GLU A 73 -10.18 3.46 -8.50
CA GLU A 73 -8.73 3.51 -8.37
C GLU A 73 -8.30 4.53 -7.31
N ILE A 74 -7.38 4.12 -6.44
CA ILE A 74 -6.79 4.94 -5.38
C ILE A 74 -5.44 5.46 -5.88
N GLU A 75 -5.33 6.78 -6.05
CA GLU A 75 -4.08 7.46 -6.35
C GLU A 75 -3.34 7.89 -5.07
N LEU A 76 -2.04 7.60 -5.00
CA LEU A 76 -1.13 8.02 -3.95
C LEU A 76 0.09 8.69 -4.58
N ASP A 77 0.44 9.89 -4.12
CA ASP A 77 1.71 10.55 -4.46
C ASP A 77 2.74 10.19 -3.38
N LEU A 78 3.70 9.34 -3.70
CA LEU A 78 4.72 8.87 -2.76
C LEU A 78 5.82 9.92 -2.50
N GLU A 79 5.83 11.04 -3.24
CA GLU A 79 6.85 12.09 -3.22
C GLU A 79 8.29 11.59 -3.55
N CYS A 80 8.42 10.31 -3.87
CA CYS A 80 9.65 9.63 -4.25
C CYS A 80 9.35 8.51 -5.24
N SER A 81 10.39 7.94 -5.85
CA SER A 81 10.21 6.88 -6.84
C SER A 81 9.41 5.69 -6.27
N PRO A 82 8.35 5.21 -6.96
CA PRO A 82 7.54 4.08 -6.51
C PRO A 82 8.25 2.73 -6.63
N LYS A 83 9.36 2.66 -7.39
CA LYS A 83 10.05 1.40 -7.73
C LYS A 83 10.36 0.49 -6.52
N PRO A 84 10.89 0.99 -5.38
CA PRO A 84 11.17 0.13 -4.23
C PRO A 84 9.90 -0.48 -3.63
N LEU A 85 8.83 0.30 -3.53
CA LEU A 85 7.55 -0.15 -2.99
C LEU A 85 6.91 -1.18 -3.92
N VAL A 86 6.89 -0.90 -5.22
CA VAL A 86 6.38 -1.79 -6.26
C VAL A 86 7.13 -3.13 -6.25
N PHE A 87 8.46 -3.11 -6.12
CA PHE A 87 9.27 -4.33 -5.98
C PHE A 87 8.86 -5.17 -4.76
N ILE A 88 8.65 -4.53 -3.60
CA ILE A 88 8.22 -5.23 -2.37
C ILE A 88 6.81 -5.81 -2.54
N LEU A 89 5.89 -5.02 -3.11
CA LEU A 89 4.53 -5.45 -3.42
C LEU A 89 4.51 -6.73 -4.28
N HIS A 90 5.25 -6.75 -5.40
CA HIS A 90 5.33 -7.92 -6.27
C HIS A 90 5.95 -9.14 -5.57
N ASN A 91 6.95 -8.94 -4.71
CA ASN A 91 7.54 -10.03 -3.93
C ASN A 91 6.54 -10.62 -2.93
N CYS A 92 5.76 -9.78 -2.24
CA CYS A 92 4.70 -10.25 -1.33
C CYS A 92 3.61 -11.03 -2.08
N LEU A 93 3.15 -10.51 -3.21
CA LEU A 93 2.16 -11.19 -4.06
C LEU A 93 2.67 -12.53 -4.58
N SER A 94 3.90 -12.56 -5.11
CA SER A 94 4.53 -13.79 -5.61
C SER A 94 4.63 -14.84 -4.49
N ALA A 95 5.12 -14.45 -3.31
CA ALA A 95 5.21 -15.36 -2.17
C ALA A 95 3.84 -15.88 -1.70
N LYS A 96 2.78 -15.06 -1.75
CA LYS A 96 1.41 -15.48 -1.40
C LYS A 96 0.84 -16.46 -2.42
N ILE A 97 1.05 -16.24 -3.72
CA ILE A 97 0.64 -17.18 -4.78
C ILE A 97 1.34 -18.54 -4.58
N HIS A 98 2.66 -18.53 -4.32
CA HIS A 98 3.42 -19.75 -4.03
C HIS A 98 2.89 -20.50 -2.80
N LYS A 99 2.55 -19.79 -1.73
CA LYS A 99 2.02 -20.39 -0.49
C LYS A 99 0.61 -20.97 -0.66
N MET A 100 -0.21 -20.39 -1.55
CA MET A 100 -1.56 -20.88 -1.85
C MET A 100 -1.58 -22.07 -2.83
N GLY A 101 -0.43 -22.59 -3.28
CA GLY A 101 -0.36 -23.81 -4.08
C GLY A 101 -0.98 -23.70 -5.47
N LEU A 102 -1.12 -22.48 -6.02
CA LEU A 102 -1.67 -22.21 -7.35
C LEU A 102 -0.61 -22.43 -8.46
N PHE A 103 0.03 -23.60 -8.46
CA PHE A 103 0.67 -24.16 -9.65
C PHE A 103 -0.11 -25.41 -10.02
N THR A 104 -0.94 -25.31 -11.07
CA THR A 104 -1.42 -26.46 -11.84
C THR A 104 -0.41 -26.82 -12.91
#